data_AF-A0A1F4EKI0-F1
#
_entry.id   AF-A0A1F4EKI0-F1
#
_cell.length_a   1.000
_cell.length_b   1.000
_cell.length_c   1.000
_cell.angle_alpha   90.00
_cell.angle_beta   90.00
_cell.angle_gamma   90.00
#
_symmetry.space_group_name_H-M   'P 1'
#
loop_
_entity.id
_entity.type
_entity.pdbx_description
1 polymer ?
#
loop_
_entity_poly.entity_id
_entity_poly.type
_entity_poly.pdbx_seq_one_letter_code
_entity_poly.pdbx_strand_id
1 'polypeptide(L)'
;MPRSILDEAHIHPAIRERIAGHHADIVGEVQAAIAANEIVVVGMAHNPMPKKARQLLEAAGLAHKYLEYGSYFSLWRRRNALKMWTGWPTFPMVFVKGVLIGGADDLERLLASGELGARK
;
A
#
# COMPACT_ATOMS: atom_id res chain seq x y z
N MET A 1 -0.17 -16.84 5.86
CA MET A 1 0.27 -17.69 4.73
C MET A 1 0.49 -16.80 3.52
N PRO A 2 1.54 -17.00 2.72
CA PRO A 2 1.76 -16.21 1.50
C PRO A 2 0.61 -16.44 0.51
N ARG A 3 0.28 -15.41 -0.26
CA ARG A 3 -0.70 -15.50 -1.37
C ARG A 3 -0.18 -16.52 -2.40
N SER A 4 -1.08 -17.38 -2.89
CA SER A 4 -0.76 -18.25 -4.03
C SER A 4 -0.56 -17.39 -5.30
N ILE A 5 0.63 -17.44 -5.88
CA ILE A 5 0.98 -16.83 -7.17
C ILE A 5 1.40 -17.92 -8.15
N LEU A 6 1.26 -17.69 -9.45
CA LEU A 6 1.67 -18.67 -10.47
C LEU A 6 3.20 -18.78 -10.49
N ASP A 7 3.71 -19.99 -10.31
CA ASP A 7 5.16 -20.25 -10.35
C ASP A 7 5.74 -19.86 -11.71
N GLU A 8 6.94 -19.26 -11.70
CA GLU A 8 7.63 -18.84 -12.93
C GLU A 8 7.88 -20.01 -13.91
N ALA A 9 8.05 -21.23 -13.38
CA ALA A 9 8.16 -22.44 -14.19
C ALA A 9 6.94 -22.67 -15.11
N HIS A 10 5.77 -22.17 -14.70
CA HIS A 10 4.52 -22.22 -15.46
C HIS A 10 4.26 -20.95 -16.29
N ILE A 11 5.27 -20.08 -16.43
CA ILE A 11 5.22 -18.87 -17.27
C ILE A 11 6.13 -19.05 -18.48
N HIS A 12 5.56 -18.89 -19.67
CA HIS A 12 6.31 -18.98 -20.92
C HIS A 12 7.44 -17.92 -20.95
N PRO A 13 8.70 -18.29 -21.29
CA PRO A 13 9.85 -17.39 -21.22
C PRO A 13 9.65 -16.04 -21.93
N ALA A 14 9.03 -16.06 -23.12
CA ALA A 14 8.79 -14.86 -23.92
C ALA A 14 7.88 -13.79 -23.26
N ILE A 15 7.15 -14.12 -22.19
CA ILE A 15 6.26 -13.16 -21.50
C ILE A 15 6.72 -12.82 -20.07
N ARG A 16 7.81 -13.43 -19.58
CA ARG A 16 8.29 -13.22 -18.20
C ARG A 16 8.64 -11.76 -17.93
N GLU A 17 9.42 -11.14 -18.81
CA GLU A 17 9.78 -9.72 -18.73
C GLU A 17 8.56 -8.80 -18.74
N ARG A 18 7.55 -9.14 -19.56
CA ARG A 18 6.30 -8.37 -19.61
C ARG A 18 5.59 -8.41 -18.27
N ILE A 19 5.55 -9.56 -17.59
CA ILE A 19 4.93 -9.70 -16.27
C ILE A 19 5.74 -8.94 -15.22
N ALA A 20 7.07 -9.12 -15.22
CA ALA A 20 7.97 -8.47 -14.26
C ALA A 20 7.94 -6.94 -14.37
N GLY A 21 7.92 -6.39 -15.59
CA GLY A 21 7.93 -4.95 -15.85
C GLY A 21 6.55 -4.29 -15.80
N HIS A 22 5.45 -5.04 -15.68
CA HIS A 22 4.10 -4.47 -15.80
C HIS A 22 3.78 -3.53 -14.63
N HIS A 23 3.89 -2.22 -14.90
CA HIS A 23 3.72 -1.15 -13.92
C HIS A 23 4.66 -1.27 -12.70
N ALA A 24 5.89 -1.75 -12.94
CA ALA A 24 6.93 -1.82 -11.91
C ALA A 24 7.34 -0.43 -11.39
N ASP A 25 7.11 0.62 -12.17
CA ASP A 25 7.41 2.01 -11.83
C ASP A 25 6.66 2.49 -10.57
N ILE A 26 5.37 2.21 -10.46
CA ILE A 26 4.60 2.61 -9.26
C ILE A 26 4.96 1.77 -8.04
N VAL A 27 5.34 0.50 -8.24
CA VAL A 27 5.78 -0.37 -7.15
C VAL A 27 7.10 0.15 -6.61
N GLY A 28 8.05 0.50 -7.49
CA GLY A 28 9.32 1.12 -7.13
C GLY A 28 9.14 2.46 -6.40
N GLU A 29 8.21 3.31 -6.84
CA GLU A 29 7.90 4.58 -6.16
C GLU A 29 7.39 4.33 -4.72
N VAL A 30 6.46 3.39 -4.54
CA VAL A 30 5.93 3.05 -3.21
C VAL A 30 7.03 2.45 -2.34
N GLN A 31 7.88 1.56 -2.87
CA GLN A 31 9.02 1.00 -2.13
C GLN A 31 9.99 2.09 -1.67
N ALA A 32 10.32 3.04 -2.55
CA ALA A 32 11.19 4.17 -2.21
C ALA A 32 10.57 5.04 -1.11
N ALA A 33 9.26 5.31 -1.19
CA ALA A 33 8.56 6.07 -0.16
C ALA A 33 8.54 5.34 1.18
N ILE A 34 8.34 4.02 1.19
CA ILE A 34 8.35 3.18 2.40
C ILE A 34 9.75 3.17 3.05
N ALA A 35 10.82 3.20 2.25
CA ALA A 35 12.18 3.29 2.77
C ALA A 35 12.51 4.68 3.35
N ALA A 36 11.92 5.74 2.79
CA ALA A 36 12.23 7.13 3.16
C ALA A 36 11.36 7.69 4.29
N ASN A 37 10.24 7.05 4.65
CA ASN A 37 9.26 7.59 5.61
C ASN A 37 8.87 6.52 6.63
N GLU A 38 8.67 6.92 7.89
CA GLU A 38 8.19 5.99 8.92
C GLU A 38 6.78 5.49 8.66
N ILE A 39 5.89 6.34 8.12
CA ILE A 39 4.52 5.96 7.80
C ILE A 39 4.19 6.38 6.38
N VAL A 40 3.68 5.43 5.59
CA VAL A 40 3.22 5.67 4.22
C VAL A 40 1.79 5.18 4.06
N VAL A 41 0.92 6.05 3.57
CA VAL A 41 -0.45 5.73 3.20
C VAL A 41 -0.54 5.76 1.69
N VAL A 42 -0.84 4.62 1.08
CA VAL A 42 -1.12 4.53 -0.36
C VAL A 42 -2.62 4.48 -0.57
N GLY A 43 -3.16 5.36 -1.41
CA GLY A 43 -4.59 5.48 -1.67
C GLY A 43 -4.94 5.91 -3.08
N MET A 44 -6.17 6.38 -3.24
CA MET A 44 -6.71 6.86 -4.50
C MET A 44 -7.73 7.97 -4.25
N ALA A 45 -7.87 8.86 -5.22
CA ALA A 45 -8.83 9.95 -5.17
C ALA A 45 -10.27 9.43 -5.02
N HIS A 46 -11.12 10.24 -4.37
CA HIS A 46 -12.53 9.97 -4.05
C HIS A 46 -12.81 8.81 -3.09
N ASN A 47 -11.82 8.00 -2.73
CA ASN A 47 -12.02 6.96 -1.71
C ASN A 47 -12.03 7.62 -0.31
N PRO A 48 -13.08 7.44 0.51
CA PRO A 48 -13.13 8.00 1.86
C PRO A 48 -12.17 7.32 2.85
N MET A 49 -11.78 6.07 2.62
CA MET A 49 -10.95 5.30 3.55
C MET A 49 -9.51 5.82 3.68
N PRO A 50 -8.80 6.20 2.59
CA PRO A 50 -7.51 6.90 2.70
C PRO A 50 -7.62 8.21 3.46
N LYS A 51 -8.73 8.96 3.30
CA LYS A 51 -8.97 10.18 4.09
C LYS A 51 -9.09 9.86 5.58
N LYS A 52 -9.88 8.83 5.95
CA LYS A 52 -9.98 8.34 7.34
C LYS A 52 -8.61 8.00 7.91
N ALA A 53 -7.79 7.22 7.20
CA ALA A 53 -6.45 6.83 7.66
C ALA A 53 -5.54 8.03 7.93
N ARG A 54 -5.51 9.02 7.03
CA ARG A 54 -4.73 10.25 7.24
C ARG A 54 -5.20 11.05 8.44
N GLN A 55 -6.51 11.19 8.61
CA GLN A 55 -7.09 11.90 9.76
C GLN A 55 -6.75 11.23 11.10
N LEU A 56 -6.75 9.89 11.15
CA LEU A 56 -6.32 9.14 12.33
C LEU A 56 -4.85 9.40 12.69
N LEU A 57 -3.97 9.43 11.69
CA LEU A 57 -2.55 9.72 11.88
C LEU A 57 -2.31 11.17 12.31
N GLU A 58 -3.02 12.12 11.71
CA GLU A 58 -2.99 13.54 12.10
C GLU A 58 -3.46 13.73 13.54
N ALA A 59 -4.57 13.09 13.94
CA ALA A 59 -5.07 13.13 15.31
C ALA A 59 -4.11 12.51 16.32
N ALA A 60 -3.35 11.49 15.91
CA ALA A 60 -2.29 10.87 16.71
C ALA A 60 -0.96 11.65 16.69
N GLY A 61 -0.85 12.74 15.93
CA GLY A 61 0.38 13.52 15.80
C GLY A 61 1.50 12.79 15.04
N LEU A 62 1.15 11.78 14.23
CA LEU A 62 2.10 10.96 13.48
C LEU A 62 2.30 11.51 12.07
N ALA A 63 3.54 11.91 11.77
CA ALA A 63 3.93 12.32 10.43
C ALA A 63 3.81 11.15 9.45
N HIS A 64 3.23 11.40 8.28
CA HIS A 64 3.01 10.38 7.27
C HIS A 64 3.14 10.93 5.86
N LYS A 65 3.57 10.07 4.93
CA LYS A 65 3.56 10.36 3.50
C LYS A 65 2.30 9.77 2.87
N TYR A 66 1.58 10.56 2.10
CA TYR A 66 0.46 10.09 1.28
C TYR A 66 0.88 9.98 -0.19
N LEU A 67 0.58 8.83 -0.80
CA LEU A 67 0.71 8.58 -2.23
C LEU A 67 -0.67 8.28 -2.81
N GLU A 68 -1.05 9.02 -3.84
CA GLU A 68 -2.36 8.91 -4.48
C GLU A 68 -2.23 8.44 -5.93
N TYR A 69 -2.92 7.36 -6.27
CA TYR A 69 -2.88 6.79 -7.62
C TYR A 69 -4.27 6.79 -8.28
N GLY A 70 -4.54 7.82 -9.07
CA GLY A 70 -5.77 7.93 -9.88
C GLY A 70 -7.06 7.96 -9.07
N SER A 71 -8.19 7.63 -9.72
CA SER A 71 -9.53 7.68 -9.11
C SER A 71 -10.38 6.47 -9.51
N TYR A 72 -11.67 6.43 -9.17
CA TYR A 72 -12.58 5.40 -9.68
C TYR A 72 -12.68 5.41 -11.22
N PHE A 73 -12.38 6.53 -11.86
CA PHE A 73 -12.48 6.71 -13.30
C PHE A 73 -11.14 6.56 -14.04
N SER A 74 -10.02 6.44 -13.32
CA SER A 74 -8.68 6.44 -13.94
C SER A 74 -7.65 5.55 -13.22
N LEU A 75 -6.65 5.10 -13.98
CA LEU A 75 -5.46 4.36 -13.50
C LEU A 75 -5.73 3.07 -12.70
N TRP A 76 -6.94 2.50 -12.81
CA TRP A 76 -7.29 1.25 -12.12
C TRP A 76 -6.39 0.07 -12.52
N ARG A 77 -5.97 0.00 -13.80
CA ARG A 77 -5.01 -1.01 -14.30
C ARG A 77 -3.63 -0.87 -13.66
N ARG A 78 -3.16 0.37 -13.50
CA ARG A 78 -1.87 0.67 -12.83
C ARG A 78 -1.92 0.22 -11.38
N ARG A 79 -2.94 0.65 -10.62
CA ARG A 79 -3.13 0.27 -9.21
C ARG A 79 -3.18 -1.24 -8.97
N ASN A 80 -3.57 -2.05 -9.95
CA ASN A 80 -3.61 -3.49 -9.78
C ASN A 80 -2.23 -4.08 -9.47
N ALA A 81 -1.14 -3.49 -9.99
CA ALA A 81 0.21 -3.92 -9.67
C ALA A 81 0.52 -3.82 -8.17
N LEU A 82 0.05 -2.77 -7.48
CA LEU A 82 0.22 -2.63 -6.03
C LEU A 82 -0.51 -3.73 -5.24
N LYS A 83 -1.71 -4.11 -5.68
CA LYS A 83 -2.48 -5.20 -5.05
C LYS A 83 -1.84 -6.56 -5.30
N MET A 84 -1.30 -6.78 -6.49
CA MET A 84 -0.59 -8.01 -6.82
C MET A 84 0.70 -8.14 -6.02
N TRP A 85 1.46 -7.05 -5.89
CA TRP A 85 2.71 -7.00 -5.14
C TRP A 85 2.51 -7.20 -3.64
N THR A 86 1.58 -6.46 -3.03
CA THR A 86 1.33 -6.55 -1.57
C THR A 86 0.51 -7.78 -1.17
N GLY A 87 -0.26 -8.34 -2.11
CA GLY A 87 -1.31 -9.31 -1.83
C GLY A 87 -2.56 -8.71 -1.15
N TRP A 88 -2.58 -7.41 -0.85
CA TRP A 88 -3.66 -6.75 -0.13
C TRP A 88 -4.78 -6.28 -1.08
N PRO A 89 -6.06 -6.57 -0.76
CA PRO A 89 -7.14 -6.42 -1.73
C PRO A 89 -7.68 -4.99 -1.89
N THR A 90 -7.48 -4.10 -0.92
CA THR A 90 -8.20 -2.81 -0.82
C THR A 90 -7.28 -1.60 -0.66
N PHE A 91 -7.85 -0.39 -0.76
CA PHE A 91 -7.18 0.85 -0.39
C PHE A 91 -7.91 1.50 0.80
N PRO A 92 -7.18 2.16 1.72
CA PRO A 92 -5.75 2.42 1.67
C PRO A 92 -4.90 1.18 2.00
N MET A 93 -3.64 1.20 1.56
CA MET A 93 -2.57 0.33 2.08
C MET A 93 -1.72 1.20 3.00
N VAL A 94 -1.66 0.85 4.28
CA VAL A 94 -0.91 1.60 5.29
C VAL A 94 0.34 0.83 5.67
N PHE A 95 1.49 1.48 5.54
CA PHE A 95 2.79 0.96 5.93
C PHE A 95 3.32 1.73 7.13
N VAL A 96 3.86 1.01 8.10
CA VAL A 96 4.55 1.56 9.27
C VAL A 96 5.91 0.89 9.38
N LYS A 97 6.98 1.68 9.36
CA LYS A 97 8.38 1.24 9.45
C LYS A 97 8.71 0.09 8.49
N GLY A 98 8.28 0.22 7.23
CA GLY A 98 8.51 -0.83 6.23
C GLY A 98 7.44 -1.94 6.17
N VAL A 99 6.56 -2.04 7.17
CA VAL A 99 5.63 -3.16 7.32
C VAL A 99 4.22 -2.75 6.91
N LEU A 100 3.58 -3.54 6.04
CA LEU A 100 2.17 -3.37 5.70
C LEU A 100 1.29 -3.80 6.89
N ILE A 101 0.56 -2.86 7.47
CA ILE A 101 -0.32 -3.11 8.62
C ILE A 101 -1.79 -3.34 8.22
N GLY A 102 -2.14 -3.07 6.96
CA GLY A 102 -3.48 -3.25 6.42
C GLY A 102 -4.12 -1.95 5.92
N GLY A 103 -5.41 -1.79 6.20
CA GLY A 103 -6.22 -0.64 5.79
C GLY A 103 -6.46 0.39 6.90
N ALA A 104 -7.45 1.26 6.69
CA ALA A 104 -7.78 2.31 7.66
C ALA A 104 -8.33 1.76 8.99
N ASP A 105 -9.12 0.68 8.94
CA ASP A 105 -9.69 0.07 10.14
C ASP A 105 -8.63 -0.73 10.93
N ASP A 106 -7.65 -1.32 10.24
CA ASP A 106 -6.51 -1.97 10.89
C ASP A 106 -5.62 -0.95 11.60
N LEU A 107 -5.36 0.18 10.94
CA LEU A 107 -4.66 1.32 11.52
C LEU A 107 -5.40 1.85 12.77
N GLU A 108 -6.71 2.06 12.69
CA GLU A 108 -7.53 2.51 13.82
C GLU A 108 -7.41 1.56 15.01
N ARG A 109 -7.50 0.25 14.76
CA ARG A 109 -7.35 -0.78 15.79
C ARG A 109 -5.97 -0.76 16.45
N LEU A 110 -4.91 -0.62 15.66
CA LEU A 110 -3.53 -0.58 16.17
C LEU A 110 -3.19 0.72 16.91
N LEU A 111 -3.83 1.83 16.55
CA LEU A 111 -3.77 3.07 17.33
C LEU A 111 -4.50 2.91 18.67
N ALA A 112 -5.69 2.31 18.65
CA ALA A 112 -6.49 2.07 19.85
C ALA A 112 -5.82 1.08 20.83
N SER A 113 -5.08 0.08 20.34
CA SER A 113 -4.31 -0.83 21.18
C SER A 113 -3.01 -0.22 21.74
N GLY A 114 -2.61 0.95 21.26
CA GLY A 114 -1.36 1.62 21.63
C GLY A 114 -0.11 1.04 20.96
N GLU A 115 -0.25 0.04 20.09
CA GLU A 115 0.87 -0.60 19.38
C GLU A 115 1.61 0.35 18.43
N LEU A 116 0.91 1.38 17.92
CA LEU A 116 1.49 2.42 17.07
C LEU A 116 1.88 3.71 17.80
N GLY A 117 1.34 3.91 19.01
CA GLY A 117 1.47 5.15 19.79
C GLY A 117 2.60 5.15 20.83
N ALA A 118 3.30 4.03 21.03
CA ALA A 118 4.37 3.94 22.01
C ALA A 118 5.67 4.59 21.48
N ARG A 119 5.76 5.92 21.59
CA ARG A 119 7.05 6.52 21.97
C ARG A 119 7.37 6.01 23.38
N LYS A 120 8.33 5.09 23.48
CA LYS A 120 9.17 5.03 24.68
C LYS A 120 10.16 6.18 24.63
#